data_AF-A0A2G9XPS7-F1
#
_entry.id   AF-A0A2G9XPS7-F1
#
_cell.length_a   1.000
_cell.length_b   1.000
_cell.length_c   1.000
_cell.angle_alpha   90.00
_cell.angle_beta   90.00
_cell.angle_gamma   90.00
#
_symmetry.space_group_name_H-M   'P 1'
#
loop_
_entity.id
_entity.type
_entity.pdbx_description
1 polymer ?
#
loop_
_entity_poly.entity_id
_entity_poly.type
_entity_poly.pdbx_seq_one_letter_code
_entity_poly.pdbx_strand_id
1 'polypeptide(L)'
;MFNTGLIKGNASVIIKKIKDKSAPIFRFAGNPQLQKGTILFSLSIILAILLTPQTHFKYPEYKVGAIATSNIKADRDFLVEKRSATDQKRMEAIKDIQSVYDYDSEVASPIQVNLTNAFLLMKESGAEQGKLAITNTSKDTKNHLQQVKKAFENTIGITLSPDEFNTLCQSKFSPSI
;
A
#
# COMPACT_ATOMS: atom_id res chain seq x y z
N MET A 1 44.97 30.78 15.49
CA MET A 1 44.59 31.87 16.43
C MET A 1 43.57 32.74 15.71
N PHE A 2 42.28 32.48 15.90
CA PHE A 2 41.21 33.08 15.09
C PHE A 2 40.75 34.40 15.71
N ASN A 3 40.91 35.48 14.95
CA ASN A 3 40.58 36.85 15.33
C ASN A 3 39.06 37.06 15.30
N THR A 4 38.41 37.02 16.47
CA THR A 4 36.96 37.26 16.66
C THR A 4 36.65 38.74 16.99
N GLY A 5 37.53 39.68 16.63
CA GLY A 5 37.44 41.09 17.04
C GLY A 5 36.54 42.01 16.21
N LEU A 6 36.10 41.62 15.01
CA LEU A 6 35.52 42.59 14.04
C LEU A 6 33.98 42.58 13.89
N ILE A 7 33.26 41.63 14.49
CA ILE A 7 31.80 41.52 14.33
C ILE A 7 31.04 42.12 15.54
N LYS A 8 31.71 42.29 16.70
CA LYS A 8 31.07 42.77 17.94
C LYS A 8 30.75 44.27 17.95
N GLY A 9 31.51 45.09 17.22
CA GLY A 9 31.37 46.56 17.23
C GLY A 9 30.07 47.07 16.62
N ASN A 10 29.74 46.60 15.41
CA ASN A 10 28.58 47.12 14.68
C ASN A 10 27.25 46.52 15.17
N ALA A 11 27.26 45.25 15.61
CA ALA A 11 26.07 44.61 16.17
C ALA A 11 25.63 45.25 17.49
N SER A 12 26.56 45.58 18.37
CA SER A 12 26.24 46.25 19.65
C SER A 12 25.62 47.64 19.43
N VAL A 13 26.13 48.40 18.44
CA VAL A 13 25.58 49.72 18.09
C VAL A 13 24.18 49.61 17.49
N ILE A 14 23.93 48.62 16.63
CA ILE A 14 22.59 48.38 16.06
C ILE A 14 21.60 47.96 17.15
N ILE A 15 21.99 47.06 18.05
CA ILE A 15 21.15 46.61 19.17
C ILE A 15 20.86 47.77 20.14
N LYS A 16 21.85 48.62 20.43
CA LYS A 16 21.68 49.80 21.28
C LYS A 16 20.75 50.84 20.65
N LYS A 17 20.85 51.06 19.33
CA LYS A 17 19.98 51.97 18.57
C LYS A 17 18.52 51.48 18.51
N ILE A 18 18.31 50.17 18.43
CA ILE A 18 16.98 49.55 18.52
C ILE A 18 16.41 49.69 19.93
N LYS A 19 17.23 49.48 20.98
CA LYS A 19 16.82 49.60 22.38
C LYS A 19 16.39 51.02 22.76
N ASP A 20 17.15 52.05 22.37
CA ASP A 20 16.79 53.45 22.68
C ASP A 20 15.57 53.94 21.88
N LYS A 21 15.36 53.45 20.66
CA LYS A 21 14.17 53.78 19.85
C LYS A 21 12.91 53.01 20.28
N SER A 22 13.07 51.94 21.06
CA SER A 22 11.98 51.10 21.58
C SER A 22 11.41 51.55 22.93
N ALA A 23 11.97 52.60 23.53
CA ALA A 23 11.48 53.20 24.78
C ALA A 23 9.96 53.54 24.80
N PRO A 24 9.28 53.95 23.71
CA PRO A 24 7.82 54.17 23.76
C PRO A 24 7.00 52.87 23.71
N ILE A 25 7.59 51.72 23.34
CA ILE A 25 6.88 50.43 23.25
C ILE A 25 6.50 49.92 24.64
N PHE A 26 7.30 50.24 25.67
CA PHE A 26 6.99 49.88 27.06
C PHE A 26 5.94 50.79 27.71
N ARG A 27 5.67 51.98 27.15
CA ARG A 27 4.60 52.88 27.67
C ARG A 27 3.19 52.38 27.37
N PHE A 28 3.04 51.40 26.46
CA PHE A 28 1.78 50.72 26.17
C PHE A 28 1.41 49.65 27.21
N ALA A 29 2.30 49.31 28.14
CA ALA A 29 2.07 48.29 29.19
C ALA A 29 1.09 48.72 30.30
N GLY A 30 0.67 49.99 30.35
CA GLY A 30 -0.28 50.49 31.35
C GLY A 30 -1.76 50.33 30.97
N ASN A 31 -2.08 50.12 29.68
CA ASN A 31 -3.46 50.04 29.19
C ASN A 31 -3.79 48.62 28.72
N PRO A 32 -4.64 47.86 29.46
CA PRO A 32 -4.88 46.45 29.18
C PRO A 32 -5.53 46.20 27.81
N GLN A 33 -6.30 47.17 27.29
CA GLN A 33 -6.93 47.08 25.96
C GLN A 33 -5.90 47.19 24.82
N LEU A 34 -4.92 48.09 24.94
CA LEU A 34 -3.89 48.28 23.93
C LEU A 34 -2.85 47.15 23.95
N GLN A 35 -2.58 46.58 25.13
CA GLN A 35 -1.73 45.39 25.26
C GLN A 35 -2.31 44.21 24.49
N LYS A 36 -3.61 43.93 24.68
CA LYS A 36 -4.32 42.86 23.95
C LYS A 36 -4.30 43.10 22.45
N GLY A 37 -4.57 44.34 22.00
CA GLY A 37 -4.53 44.72 20.59
C GLY A 37 -3.13 44.55 19.97
N THR A 38 -2.09 44.93 20.70
CA THR A 38 -0.69 44.82 20.22
C THR A 38 -0.26 43.36 20.09
N ILE A 39 -0.63 42.51 21.06
CA ILE A 39 -0.35 41.07 21.01
C ILE A 39 -1.10 40.42 19.84
N LEU A 40 -2.36 40.79 19.62
CA LEU A 40 -3.15 40.23 18.51
C LEU A 40 -2.56 40.63 17.15
N PHE A 41 -2.18 41.90 17.01
CA PHE A 41 -1.59 42.42 15.76
C PHE A 41 -0.21 41.81 15.49
N SER A 42 0.65 41.71 16.51
CA SER A 42 1.98 41.10 16.35
C SER A 42 1.88 39.61 16.03
N LEU A 43 0.99 38.88 16.71
CA LEU A 43 0.75 37.47 16.44
C LEU A 43 0.26 37.26 15.01
N SER A 44 -0.67 38.10 14.53
CA SER A 44 -1.19 38.03 13.16
C SER A 44 -0.08 38.21 12.12
N ILE A 45 0.80 39.22 12.30
CA ILE A 45 1.96 39.43 11.41
C ILE A 45 2.90 38.24 11.42
N ILE A 46 3.22 37.71 12.61
CA ILE A 46 4.10 36.55 12.76
C ILE A 46 3.51 35.33 12.03
N LEU A 47 2.21 35.06 12.25
CA LEU A 47 1.52 33.97 11.60
C LEU A 47 1.47 34.15 10.08
N ALA A 48 1.22 35.37 9.59
CA ALA A 48 1.22 35.67 8.17
C ALA A 48 2.60 35.41 7.54
N ILE A 49 3.69 35.82 8.19
CA ILE A 49 5.05 35.55 7.72
C ILE A 49 5.36 34.04 7.73
N LEU A 50 4.91 33.32 8.76
CA LEU A 50 5.16 31.89 8.91
C LEU A 50 4.33 31.05 7.93
N LEU A 51 3.08 31.46 7.65
CA LEU A 51 2.20 30.82 6.68
C LEU A 51 2.54 31.20 5.24
N THR A 52 3.24 32.31 5.00
CA THR A 52 3.66 32.66 3.64
C THR A 52 4.82 31.75 3.24
N PRO A 53 4.60 30.77 2.34
CA PRO A 53 5.68 29.90 1.90
C PRO A 53 6.67 30.77 1.13
N GLN A 54 7.92 30.80 1.61
CA GLN A 54 9.13 31.38 1.00
C GLN A 54 8.89 31.93 -0.42
N THR A 55 8.47 33.19 -0.52
CA THR A 55 8.32 33.84 -1.82
C THR A 55 9.72 34.04 -2.39
N HIS A 56 10.13 33.15 -3.29
CA HIS A 56 11.37 33.29 -4.05
C HIS A 56 11.22 34.49 -5.00
N PHE A 57 11.38 35.71 -4.46
CA PHE A 57 11.20 36.97 -5.17
C PHE A 57 12.36 37.29 -6.14
N LYS A 58 13.32 36.38 -6.27
CA LYS A 58 14.46 36.53 -7.17
C LYS A 58 14.33 35.54 -8.30
N TYR A 59 13.88 36.04 -9.45
CA TYR A 59 14.08 35.34 -10.72
C TYR A 59 15.60 35.26 -10.95
N PRO A 60 16.17 34.06 -11.08
CA PRO A 60 17.56 33.93 -11.46
C PRO A 60 17.76 34.54 -12.85
N GLU A 61 18.66 35.52 -12.95
CA GLU A 61 19.01 36.15 -14.21
C GLU A 61 19.93 35.20 -14.99
N TYR A 62 19.37 34.46 -15.94
CA TYR A 62 20.13 33.52 -16.76
C TYR A 62 20.80 34.25 -17.93
N LYS A 63 22.12 34.09 -18.05
CA LYS A 63 22.89 34.52 -19.22
C LYS A 63 23.00 33.37 -20.22
N VAL A 64 23.13 33.71 -21.50
CA VAL A 64 23.31 32.73 -22.58
C VAL A 64 24.58 31.90 -22.31
N GLY A 65 24.42 30.57 -22.17
CA GLY A 65 25.49 29.63 -21.81
C GLY A 65 25.52 29.19 -20.34
N ALA A 66 24.64 29.71 -19.48
CA ALA A 66 24.53 29.26 -18.10
C ALA A 66 23.73 27.94 -17.99
N ILE A 67 24.18 27.03 -17.13
CA ILE A 67 23.47 25.80 -16.80
C ILE A 67 22.47 26.11 -15.68
N ALA A 68 21.21 25.71 -15.85
CA ALA A 68 20.17 25.96 -14.86
C ALA A 68 20.41 25.15 -13.57
N THR A 69 20.42 25.83 -12.42
CA THR A 69 20.61 25.21 -11.10
C THR A 69 19.36 24.50 -10.58
N SER A 70 18.20 24.74 -11.20
CA SER A 70 16.92 24.19 -10.82
C SER A 70 16.14 23.72 -12.05
N ASN A 71 15.25 22.76 -11.85
CA ASN A 71 14.41 22.23 -12.91
C ASN A 71 13.41 23.31 -13.38
N ILE A 72 13.52 23.76 -14.62
CA ILE A 72 12.59 24.71 -15.23
C ILE A 72 11.43 23.91 -15.81
N LYS A 73 10.24 24.07 -15.24
CA LYS A 73 9.00 23.50 -15.80
C LYS A 73 8.56 24.34 -17.01
N ALA A 74 8.10 23.68 -18.06
CA ALA A 74 7.49 24.35 -19.19
C ALA A 74 6.16 25.00 -18.76
N ASP A 75 5.82 26.14 -19.35
CA ASP A 75 4.54 26.85 -19.14
C ASP A 75 3.32 26.07 -19.63
N ARG A 76 3.55 24.99 -20.38
CA ARG A 76 2.53 24.08 -20.89
C ARG A 76 2.83 22.66 -20.44
N ASP A 77 1.80 21.99 -19.95
CA ASP A 77 1.88 20.57 -19.62
C ASP A 77 2.03 19.76 -20.91
N PHE A 78 3.22 19.19 -21.11
CA PHE A 78 3.43 18.21 -22.16
C PHE A 78 3.06 16.83 -21.60
N LEU A 79 1.84 16.39 -21.87
CA LEU A 79 1.36 15.08 -21.46
C LEU A 79 2.06 13.99 -22.29
N VAL A 80 3.20 13.50 -21.80
CA VAL A 80 3.83 12.28 -22.33
C VAL A 80 3.12 11.09 -21.71
N GLU A 81 2.15 10.52 -22.42
CA GLU A 81 1.43 9.34 -21.99
C GLU A 81 2.38 8.13 -21.93
N LYS A 82 2.93 7.85 -20.74
CA LYS A 82 3.77 6.66 -20.50
C LYS A 82 2.88 5.44 -20.26
N ARG A 83 2.26 4.91 -21.32
CA ARG A 83 1.37 3.74 -21.24
C ARG A 83 1.97 2.56 -20.47
N SER A 84 3.23 2.22 -20.76
CA SER A 84 3.92 1.11 -20.09
C SER A 84 4.08 1.30 -18.57
N ALA A 85 4.30 2.53 -18.08
CA ALA A 85 4.44 2.79 -16.66
C ALA A 85 3.09 2.79 -15.93
N THR A 86 2.03 3.22 -16.61
CA THR A 86 0.66 3.19 -16.07
C THR A 86 0.14 1.76 -15.95
N ASP A 87 0.36 0.93 -16.97
CA ASP A 87 -0.07 -0.47 -16.96
C ASP A 87 0.67 -1.27 -15.88
N GLN A 88 1.97 -1.02 -15.70
CA GLN A 88 2.74 -1.68 -14.64
C GLN A 88 2.26 -1.29 -13.24
N LYS A 89 2.03 0.00 -12.98
CA LYS A 89 1.46 0.44 -11.68
C LYS A 89 0.06 -0.11 -11.44
N ARG A 90 -0.74 -0.30 -12.49
CA ARG A 90 -2.07 -0.92 -12.39
C ARG A 90 -1.95 -2.40 -12.00
N MET A 91 -1.01 -3.13 -12.58
CA MET A 91 -0.75 -4.53 -12.23
C MET A 91 -0.22 -4.68 -10.80
N GLU A 92 0.67 -3.79 -10.36
CA GLU A 92 1.19 -3.77 -8.98
C GLU A 92 0.07 -3.46 -7.97
N ALA A 93 -0.78 -2.48 -8.26
CA ALA A 93 -1.93 -2.16 -7.41
C ALA A 93 -2.94 -3.32 -7.32
N ILE A 94 -3.17 -4.06 -8.41
CA ILE A 94 -4.08 -5.22 -8.38
C ILE A 94 -3.50 -6.36 -7.51
N LYS A 95 -2.18 -6.55 -7.51
CA LYS A 95 -1.52 -7.59 -6.70
C LYS A 95 -1.51 -7.27 -5.20
N ASP A 96 -1.57 -6.00 -4.84
CA ASP A 96 -1.51 -5.52 -3.45
C ASP A 96 -2.89 -5.39 -2.80
N ILE A 97 -3.98 -5.60 -3.55
CA ILE A 97 -5.33 -5.57 -3.00
C ILE A 97 -5.62 -6.90 -2.31
N GLN A 98 -6.01 -6.81 -1.04
CA GLN A 98 -6.46 -7.94 -0.23
C GLN A 98 -7.72 -8.57 -0.85
N SER A 99 -7.74 -9.90 -0.99
CA SER A 99 -8.93 -10.64 -1.45
C SER A 99 -10.10 -10.34 -0.52
N VAL A 100 -11.10 -9.62 -1.03
CA VAL A 100 -12.38 -9.41 -0.35
C VAL A 100 -13.28 -10.59 -0.69
N TYR A 101 -13.55 -11.44 0.30
CA TYR A 101 -14.48 -12.55 0.17
C TYR A 101 -15.86 -12.10 0.63
N ASP A 102 -16.89 -12.41 -0.17
CA ASP A 102 -18.28 -12.27 0.26
C ASP A 102 -18.73 -13.58 0.93
N TYR A 103 -19.52 -13.46 1.99
CA TYR A 103 -20.07 -14.62 2.68
C TYR A 103 -21.40 -15.01 2.04
N ASP A 104 -21.42 -16.16 1.40
CA ASP A 104 -22.63 -16.75 0.83
C ASP A 104 -23.04 -17.99 1.65
N SER A 105 -24.16 -17.86 2.37
CA SER A 105 -24.73 -18.94 3.19
C SER A 105 -25.34 -20.07 2.35
N GLU A 106 -25.68 -19.82 1.09
CA GLU A 106 -26.29 -20.81 0.21
C GLU A 106 -25.25 -21.79 -0.34
N VAL A 107 -23.94 -21.49 -0.26
CA VAL A 107 -22.86 -22.35 -0.76
C VAL A 107 -22.64 -23.61 0.09
N ALA A 108 -23.04 -23.59 1.36
CA ALA A 108 -22.85 -24.74 2.26
C ALA A 108 -23.66 -25.97 1.82
N SER A 109 -24.90 -25.78 1.38
CA SER A 109 -25.78 -26.86 0.93
C SER A 109 -25.26 -27.60 -0.33
N PRO A 110 -24.94 -26.93 -1.45
CA PRO A 110 -24.42 -27.59 -2.65
C PRO A 110 -23.04 -28.21 -2.41
N ILE A 111 -22.19 -27.66 -1.53
CA ILE A 111 -20.93 -28.32 -1.16
C ILE A 111 -21.20 -29.68 -0.50
N GLN A 112 -22.11 -29.74 0.48
CA GLN A 112 -22.44 -31.01 1.16
C GLN A 112 -23.04 -32.04 0.19
N VAL A 113 -23.91 -31.60 -0.72
CA VAL A 113 -24.50 -32.45 -1.75
C VAL A 113 -23.44 -32.96 -2.72
N ASN A 114 -22.58 -32.08 -3.25
CA ASN A 114 -21.51 -32.46 -4.16
C ASN A 114 -20.50 -33.40 -3.50
N LEU A 115 -20.14 -33.18 -2.24
CA LEU A 115 -19.27 -34.06 -1.48
C LEU A 115 -19.87 -35.47 -1.35
N THR A 116 -21.15 -35.54 -0.95
CA THR A 116 -21.85 -36.81 -0.80
C THR A 116 -21.95 -37.56 -2.13
N ASN A 117 -22.30 -36.85 -3.21
CA ASN A 117 -22.36 -37.42 -4.56
C ASN A 117 -21.00 -37.93 -5.02
N ALA A 118 -19.92 -37.19 -4.79
CA ALA A 118 -18.57 -37.62 -5.16
C ALA A 118 -18.14 -38.87 -4.39
N PHE A 119 -18.46 -38.98 -3.11
CA PHE A 119 -18.18 -40.17 -2.30
C PHE A 119 -18.99 -41.39 -2.77
N LEU A 120 -20.25 -41.19 -3.17
CA LEU A 120 -21.08 -42.24 -3.77
C LEU A 120 -20.51 -42.72 -5.11
N LEU A 121 -20.09 -41.81 -5.99
CA LEU A 121 -19.44 -42.16 -7.27
C LEU A 121 -18.17 -42.98 -7.08
N MET A 122 -17.38 -42.67 -6.04
CA MET A 122 -16.16 -43.43 -5.72
C MET A 122 -16.45 -44.84 -5.18
N LYS A 123 -17.56 -44.99 -4.46
CA LYS A 123 -18.02 -46.29 -3.98
C LYS A 123 -18.57 -47.16 -5.12
N GLU A 124 -19.33 -46.57 -6.04
CA GLU A 124 -19.88 -47.28 -7.20
C GLU A 124 -18.80 -47.67 -8.22
N SER A 125 -17.77 -46.84 -8.39
CA SER A 125 -16.63 -47.12 -9.28
C SER A 125 -15.63 -48.15 -8.74
N GLY A 126 -15.87 -48.72 -7.54
CA GLY A 126 -15.01 -49.77 -6.98
C GLY A 126 -13.62 -49.28 -6.56
N ALA A 127 -13.43 -47.96 -6.38
CA ALA A 127 -12.14 -47.35 -6.04
C ALA A 127 -11.60 -47.79 -4.65
N GLU A 128 -12.45 -48.37 -3.81
CA GLU A 128 -12.09 -49.00 -2.53
C GLU A 128 -11.09 -50.15 -2.68
N GLN A 129 -10.99 -50.77 -3.86
CA GLN A 129 -10.05 -51.86 -4.15
C GLN A 129 -8.67 -51.36 -4.61
N GLY A 130 -8.50 -50.04 -4.77
CA GLY A 130 -7.33 -49.42 -5.37
C GLY A 130 -6.01 -49.70 -4.64
N LYS A 131 -6.01 -49.89 -3.32
CA LYS A 131 -4.78 -50.18 -2.55
C LYS A 131 -4.18 -51.56 -2.89
N LEU A 132 -4.99 -52.51 -3.35
CA LEU A 132 -4.54 -53.86 -3.76
C LEU A 132 -4.15 -53.92 -5.24
N ALA A 133 -4.62 -52.98 -6.07
CA ALA A 133 -4.36 -52.92 -7.50
C ALA A 133 -3.06 -52.16 -7.88
N ILE A 134 -2.51 -51.35 -6.97
CA ILE A 134 -1.25 -50.62 -7.21
C ILE A 134 -0.04 -51.57 -7.19
N THR A 135 -0.12 -52.69 -6.47
CA THR A 135 0.99 -53.63 -6.26
C THR A 135 1.05 -54.78 -7.27
N ASN A 136 -0.07 -55.15 -7.91
CA ASN A 136 -0.13 -56.25 -8.89
C ASN A 136 -0.73 -55.79 -10.24
N THR A 137 0.14 -55.63 -11.24
CA THR A 137 -0.07 -55.74 -12.71
C THR A 137 -1.41 -55.29 -13.35
N SER A 138 -1.40 -54.15 -14.07
CA SER A 138 -1.83 -53.96 -15.48
C SER A 138 -1.93 -52.45 -15.81
N LYS A 139 -1.53 -52.03 -17.02
CA LYS A 139 -1.66 -50.62 -17.47
C LYS A 139 -3.13 -50.15 -17.46
N ASP A 140 -4.07 -51.04 -17.74
CA ASP A 140 -5.50 -50.72 -17.77
C ASP A 140 -6.07 -50.37 -16.39
N THR A 141 -5.65 -51.07 -15.33
CA THR A 141 -6.15 -50.81 -13.98
C THR A 141 -5.64 -49.46 -13.44
N LYS A 142 -4.40 -49.07 -13.78
CA LYS A 142 -3.85 -47.75 -13.45
C LYS A 142 -4.57 -46.62 -14.20
N ASN A 143 -4.87 -46.82 -15.48
CA ASN A 143 -5.64 -45.87 -16.28
C ASN A 143 -7.06 -45.70 -15.74
N HIS A 144 -7.72 -46.78 -15.33
CA HIS A 144 -9.05 -46.74 -14.73
C HIS A 144 -9.05 -45.99 -13.40
N LEU A 145 -8.11 -46.29 -12.50
CA LEU A 145 -7.97 -45.57 -11.21
C LEU A 145 -7.71 -44.07 -11.43
N GLN A 146 -6.90 -43.72 -12.43
CA GLN A 146 -6.62 -42.33 -12.78
C GLN A 146 -7.83 -41.61 -13.39
N GLN A 147 -8.65 -42.30 -14.20
CA GLN A 147 -9.91 -41.76 -14.71
C GLN A 147 -10.92 -41.51 -13.59
N VAL A 148 -11.04 -42.46 -12.66
CA VAL A 148 -11.90 -42.35 -11.49
C VAL A 148 -11.44 -41.21 -10.57
N LYS A 149 -10.12 -41.08 -10.32
CA LYS A 149 -9.55 -39.92 -9.60
C LYS A 149 -9.89 -38.59 -10.27
N LYS A 150 -9.74 -38.50 -11.60
CA LYS A 150 -10.11 -37.28 -12.35
C LYS A 150 -11.61 -36.98 -12.29
N ALA A 151 -12.47 -37.99 -12.38
CA ALA A 151 -13.91 -37.82 -12.27
C ALA A 151 -14.30 -37.30 -10.87
N PHE A 152 -13.65 -37.80 -9.83
CA PHE A 152 -13.81 -37.31 -8.46
C PHE A 152 -13.38 -35.86 -8.31
N GLU A 153 -12.16 -35.50 -8.75
CA GLU A 153 -11.62 -34.14 -8.69
C GLU A 153 -12.51 -33.14 -9.44
N ASN A 154 -13.04 -33.53 -10.61
CA ASN A 154 -13.99 -32.70 -11.37
C ASN A 154 -15.32 -32.48 -10.64
N THR A 155 -15.76 -33.46 -9.84
CA THR A 155 -17.05 -33.38 -9.11
C THR A 155 -16.94 -32.51 -7.86
N ILE A 156 -15.81 -32.59 -7.14
CA ILE A 156 -15.60 -31.82 -5.91
C ILE A 156 -14.90 -30.47 -6.12
N GLY A 157 -14.32 -30.24 -7.30
CA GLY A 157 -13.65 -29.00 -7.67
C GLY A 157 -12.30 -28.78 -6.97
N ILE A 158 -11.72 -29.81 -6.35
CA ILE A 158 -10.39 -29.76 -5.71
C ILE A 158 -9.47 -30.83 -6.28
N THR A 159 -8.18 -30.53 -6.35
CA THR A 159 -7.14 -31.47 -6.78
C THR A 159 -6.60 -32.23 -5.57
N LEU A 160 -6.54 -33.57 -5.64
CA LEU A 160 -6.01 -34.38 -4.56
C LEU A 160 -4.58 -34.83 -4.84
N SER A 161 -3.74 -34.74 -3.82
CA SER A 161 -2.44 -35.40 -3.79
C SER A 161 -2.61 -36.93 -3.84
N PRO A 162 -1.67 -37.69 -4.43
CA PRO A 162 -1.70 -39.14 -4.44
C PRO A 162 -1.86 -39.78 -3.03
N ASP A 163 -1.27 -39.16 -2.01
CA ASP A 163 -1.32 -39.65 -0.62
C ASP A 163 -2.71 -39.44 0.01
N GLU A 164 -3.35 -38.31 -0.27
CA GLU A 164 -4.72 -38.01 0.18
C GLU A 164 -5.72 -38.98 -0.46
N PHE A 165 -5.57 -39.21 -1.77
CA PHE A 165 -6.39 -40.17 -2.49
C PHE A 165 -6.24 -41.60 -1.95
N ASN A 166 -5.02 -42.03 -1.63
CA ASN A 166 -4.78 -43.34 -1.03
C ASN A 166 -5.41 -43.46 0.38
N THR A 167 -5.44 -42.36 1.13
CA THR A 167 -6.09 -42.31 2.44
C THR A 167 -7.61 -42.45 2.32
N LEU A 168 -8.22 -41.80 1.32
CA LEU A 168 -9.66 -41.94 1.04
C LEU A 168 -10.05 -43.35 0.54
N CYS A 169 -9.19 -43.98 -0.27
CA CYS A 169 -9.38 -45.38 -0.64
C CYS A 169 -9.37 -46.31 0.59
N GLN A 170 -8.54 -46.02 1.60
CA GLN A 170 -8.48 -46.82 2.83
C GLN A 170 -9.72 -46.66 3.70
N SER A 171 -10.27 -45.45 3.77
CA SER A 171 -11.52 -45.17 4.51
C SER A 171 -12.79 -45.59 3.75
N LYS A 172 -12.65 -46.22 2.56
CA LYS A 172 -13.74 -46.68 1.69
C LYS A 172 -14.76 -45.60 1.36
N PHE A 173 -14.34 -44.34 1.34
CA PHE A 173 -15.23 -43.20 1.07
C PHE A 173 -16.48 -43.23 1.97
N SER A 174 -16.30 -43.49 3.27
CA SER A 174 -17.42 -43.47 4.24
C SER A 174 -18.01 -42.06 4.36
N PRO A 175 -19.34 -41.89 4.23
CA PRO A 175 -20.00 -40.58 4.33
C PRO A 175 -20.13 -40.06 5.78
N SER A 176 -19.79 -40.88 6.78
CA SER A 176 -19.77 -40.50 8.18
C SER A 176 -18.40 -39.93 8.57
N ILE A 177 -18.24 -38.62 8.43
CA ILE A 177 -17.22 -37.79 9.08
C ILE A 177 -17.94 -36.78 9.97
#